data_AF-A0A419GSY1-F1
#
_entry.id   AF-A0A419GSY1-F1
#
_cell.length_a   1.000
_cell.length_b   1.000
_cell.length_c   1.000
_cell.angle_alpha   90.00
_cell.angle_beta   90.00
_cell.angle_gamma   90.00
#
_symmetry.space_group_name_H-M   'P 1'
#
loop_
_entity.id
_entity.type
_entity.pdbx_description
1 polymer ?
#
loop_
_entity_poly.entity_id
_entity_poly.type
_entity_poly.pdbx_seq_one_letter_code
_entity_poly.pdbx_strand_id
1 'polypeptide(L)'
;MLRENFEEVISRWLDGCEGRIAEEFEQLLRTPMGHSFGASMYKLALRYLEAEEYETDGILREIRSCASDASFRRAAVGFGLPDIIRTATAFREAMQQTLLNHYCSGDSDGEALLECFALLTSLGDAMVEGEVAGFFVFSKFGDDDEEMAEAV
;
A
#
# COMPACT_ATOMS: atom_id res chain seq x y z
N MET A 1 13.85 13.78 5.07
CA MET A 1 12.44 14.18 5.22
C MET A 1 11.54 12.96 5.37
N LEU A 2 11.09 12.27 4.30
CA LEU A 2 10.24 11.08 4.48
C LEU A 2 10.89 10.03 5.39
N ARG A 3 12.17 9.67 5.17
CA ARG A 3 12.95 8.67 5.94
C ARG A 3 12.76 8.68 7.47
N GLU A 4 12.58 9.86 8.07
CA GLU A 4 12.48 10.04 9.53
C GLU A 4 11.03 10.11 10.04
N ASN A 5 10.05 10.13 9.15
CA ASN A 5 8.64 10.37 9.44
C ASN A 5 7.78 9.11 9.28
N PHE A 6 8.35 7.93 9.59
CA PHE A 6 7.63 6.66 9.54
C PHE A 6 6.34 6.68 10.36
N GLU A 7 6.43 7.06 11.64
CA GLU A 7 5.28 7.11 12.55
C GLU A 7 4.19 8.07 12.06
N GLU A 8 4.59 9.21 11.49
CA GLU A 8 3.65 10.18 10.92
C GLU A 8 2.92 9.60 9.70
N VAL A 9 3.65 8.95 8.78
CA VAL A 9 3.04 8.29 7.61
C VAL A 9 2.08 7.20 8.05
N ILE A 10 2.45 6.36 9.00
CA ILE A 10 1.57 5.28 9.48
C ILE A 10 0.34 5.85 10.17
N SER A 11 0.48 6.88 11.02
CA SER A 11 -0.67 7.55 11.63
C SER A 11 -1.61 8.09 10.57
N ARG A 12 -1.12 8.88 9.61
CA ARG A 12 -1.93 9.44 8.52
C ARG A 12 -2.60 8.38 7.66
N TRP A 13 -1.91 7.27 7.42
CA TRP A 13 -2.47 6.16 6.66
C TRP A 13 -3.64 5.51 7.39
N LEU A 14 -3.49 5.23 8.68
CA LEU A 14 -4.55 4.67 9.51
C LEU A 14 -5.74 5.64 9.63
N ASP A 15 -5.48 6.94 9.85
CA ASP A 15 -6.51 7.98 9.89
C ASP A 15 -7.21 8.12 8.53
N GLY A 16 -6.47 7.94 7.43
CA GLY A 16 -7.01 7.93 6.07
C GLY A 16 -7.90 6.73 5.74
N CYS A 17 -7.82 5.66 6.53
CA CYS A 17 -8.69 4.48 6.41
C CYS A 17 -9.97 4.61 7.25
N GLU A 18 -9.95 5.41 8.33
CA GLU A 18 -11.05 5.53 9.29
C GLU A 18 -12.36 6.01 8.64
N GLY A 19 -13.43 5.24 8.85
CA GLY A 19 -14.75 5.43 8.27
C GLY A 19 -14.83 5.18 6.76
N ARG A 20 -13.74 4.72 6.12
CA ARG A 20 -13.68 4.46 4.67
C ARG A 20 -13.57 2.97 4.33
N ILE A 21 -13.23 2.13 5.29
CA ILE A 21 -13.22 0.67 5.16
C ILE A 21 -14.12 0.07 6.24
N ALA A 22 -14.39 -1.25 6.19
CA ALA A 22 -15.16 -1.90 7.25
C ALA A 22 -14.43 -1.78 8.61
N GLU A 23 -15.20 -1.64 9.70
CA GLU A 23 -14.65 -1.38 11.04
C GLU A 23 -13.71 -2.51 11.51
N GLU A 24 -14.06 -3.76 11.20
CA GLU A 24 -13.24 -4.93 11.52
C GLU A 24 -11.86 -4.85 10.85
N PHE A 25 -11.79 -4.22 9.69
CA PHE A 25 -10.56 -4.05 8.92
C PHE A 25 -9.71 -2.91 9.47
N GLU A 26 -10.33 -1.82 9.92
CA GLU A 26 -9.64 -0.76 10.64
C GLU A 26 -8.97 -1.29 11.91
N GLN A 27 -9.70 -2.10 12.68
CA GLN A 27 -9.17 -2.74 13.88
C GLN A 27 -7.99 -3.65 13.54
N LEU A 28 -8.09 -4.43 12.45
CA LEU A 28 -7.01 -5.31 12.00
C LEU A 28 -5.76 -4.53 11.58
N LEU A 29 -5.90 -3.40 10.87
CA LEU A 29 -4.77 -2.56 10.46
C LEU A 29 -4.00 -1.99 11.66
N ARG A 30 -4.68 -1.76 12.79
CA ARG A 30 -4.07 -1.30 14.05
C ARG A 30 -3.35 -2.41 14.83
N THR A 31 -3.44 -3.67 14.41
CA THR A 31 -2.70 -4.79 15.03
C THR A 31 -1.23 -4.81 14.58
N PRO A 32 -0.34 -5.56 15.25
CA PRO A 32 1.03 -5.75 14.79
C PRO A 32 1.14 -6.30 13.36
N MET A 33 0.15 -7.08 12.91
CA MET A 33 0.13 -7.62 11.54
C MET A 33 -0.09 -6.49 10.53
N GLY A 34 -1.07 -5.61 10.76
CA GLY A 34 -1.31 -4.44 9.91
C GLY A 34 -0.13 -3.47 9.90
N HIS A 35 0.45 -3.20 11.07
CA HIS A 35 1.68 -2.41 11.21
C HIS A 35 2.86 -3.00 10.43
N SER A 36 3.02 -4.33 10.42
CA SER A 36 4.12 -4.99 9.72
C SER A 36 4.06 -4.82 8.20
N PHE A 37 2.85 -4.78 7.64
CA PHE A 37 2.63 -4.49 6.22
C PHE A 37 2.97 -3.03 5.91
N GLY A 38 2.43 -2.08 6.67
CA GLY A 38 2.74 -0.66 6.51
C GLY A 38 4.25 -0.38 6.60
N ALA A 39 4.94 -1.02 7.55
CA ALA A 39 6.39 -0.92 7.69
C ALA A 39 7.16 -1.48 6.49
N SER A 40 6.72 -2.61 5.94
CA SER A 40 7.33 -3.22 4.74
C SER A 40 7.13 -2.35 3.51
N MET A 41 5.90 -1.87 3.29
CA MET A 41 5.60 -0.96 2.18
C MET A 41 6.35 0.35 2.28
N TYR A 42 6.41 0.93 3.47
CA TYR A 42 7.15 2.16 3.70
C TYR A 42 8.64 2.02 3.38
N LYS A 43 9.27 0.92 3.80
CA LYS A 43 10.67 0.63 3.46
C LYS A 43 10.89 0.48 1.96
N LEU A 44 9.98 -0.20 1.25
CA LEU A 44 10.04 -0.34 -0.21
C LEU A 44 9.83 1.01 -0.91
N ALA A 45 8.94 1.86 -0.38
CA ALA A 45 8.71 3.19 -0.90
C ALA A 45 9.95 4.08 -0.78
N LEU A 46 10.63 4.06 0.37
CA LEU A 46 11.88 4.79 0.54
C LEU A 46 12.97 4.27 -0.42
N ARG A 47 13.12 2.95 -0.56
CA ARG A 47 14.05 2.36 -1.53
C ARG A 47 13.73 2.81 -2.95
N TYR A 48 12.46 2.88 -3.33
CA TYR A 48 12.04 3.31 -4.66
C TYR A 48 12.33 4.79 -4.92
N LEU A 49 12.08 5.67 -3.94
CA LEU A 49 12.36 7.11 -4.05
C LEU A 49 13.86 7.43 -4.14
N GLU A 50 14.71 6.53 -3.65
CA GLU A 50 16.17 6.68 -3.64
C GLU A 50 16.84 5.86 -4.75
N ALA A 51 16.06 5.15 -5.56
CA ALA A 51 16.55 4.24 -6.58
C ALA A 51 17.16 4.97 -7.76
N GLU A 52 18.24 4.42 -8.30
CA GLU A 52 18.69 4.80 -9.64
C GLU A 52 17.73 4.24 -10.70
N GLU A 53 17.67 4.86 -11.88
CA GLU A 53 16.71 4.53 -12.94
C GLU A 53 16.69 3.03 -13.27
N TYR A 54 17.85 2.37 -13.30
CA TYR A 54 17.96 0.94 -13.61
C TYR A 54 17.45 0.00 -12.51
N GLU A 55 17.23 0.49 -11.28
CA GLU A 55 16.75 -0.29 -10.13
C GLU A 55 15.23 -0.23 -9.98
N THR A 56 14.61 0.82 -10.53
CA THR A 56 13.19 1.17 -10.38
C THR A 56 12.25 0.00 -10.69
N ASP A 57 12.41 -0.65 -11.84
CA ASP A 57 11.58 -1.77 -12.28
C ASP A 57 11.63 -2.97 -11.32
N GLY A 58 12.82 -3.26 -10.78
CA GLY A 58 13.00 -4.33 -9.81
C GLY A 58 12.22 -4.06 -8.53
N ILE A 59 12.32 -2.83 -8.02
CA ILE A 59 11.64 -2.42 -6.80
C ILE A 59 10.12 -2.36 -7.00
N LEU A 60 9.63 -1.89 -8.15
CA LEU A 60 8.19 -1.90 -8.46
C LEU A 60 7.63 -3.33 -8.53
N ARG A 61 8.42 -4.32 -9.00
CA ARG A 61 8.01 -5.74 -8.93
C ARG A 61 7.96 -6.25 -7.48
N GLU A 62 8.92 -5.88 -6.64
CA GLU A 62 8.89 -6.21 -5.21
C GLU A 62 7.66 -5.60 -4.51
N ILE A 63 7.31 -4.34 -4.82
CA ILE A 63 6.13 -3.66 -4.31
C ILE A 63 4.85 -4.42 -4.69
N ARG A 64 4.68 -4.73 -5.99
CA ARG A 64 3.55 -5.54 -6.48
C ARG A 64 3.44 -6.88 -5.76
N SER A 65 4.56 -7.59 -5.61
CA SER A 65 4.58 -8.90 -4.94
C SER A 65 4.16 -8.79 -3.48
N CYS A 66 4.69 -7.81 -2.75
CA CYS A 66 4.36 -7.62 -1.34
C CYS A 66 2.89 -7.18 -1.15
N ALA A 67 2.37 -6.31 -2.02
CA ALA A 67 0.96 -5.94 -2.03
C ALA A 67 0.05 -7.14 -2.37
N SER A 68 0.43 -7.94 -3.36
CA SER A 68 -0.27 -9.17 -3.73
C SER A 68 -0.37 -10.14 -2.55
N ASP A 69 0.74 -10.45 -1.89
CA ASP A 69 0.75 -11.35 -0.73
C ASP A 69 -0.12 -10.82 0.43
N ALA A 70 -0.09 -9.51 0.67
CA ALA A 70 -0.90 -8.88 1.71
C ALA A 70 -2.40 -8.89 1.37
N SER A 71 -2.75 -8.67 0.10
CA SER A 71 -4.13 -8.70 -0.38
C SER A 71 -4.73 -10.10 -0.34
N PHE A 72 -3.95 -11.12 -0.71
CA PHE A 72 -4.35 -12.52 -0.64
C PHE A 72 -4.75 -12.91 0.79
N ARG A 73 -3.91 -12.52 1.77
CA ARG A 73 -4.18 -12.79 3.19
C ARG A 73 -5.39 -12.01 3.71
N ARG A 74 -5.58 -10.76 3.27
CA ARG A 74 -6.75 -9.94 3.63
C ARG A 74 -8.03 -10.49 3.03
N ALA A 75 -8.01 -10.90 1.77
CA ALA A 75 -9.13 -11.55 1.11
C ALA A 75 -9.54 -12.85 1.83
N ALA A 76 -8.57 -13.64 2.29
CA ALA A 76 -8.80 -14.86 3.06
C ALA A 76 -9.50 -14.63 4.42
N VAL A 77 -9.45 -13.41 4.97
CA VAL A 77 -10.19 -13.03 6.20
C VAL A 77 -11.41 -12.16 5.91
N GLY A 78 -11.83 -12.09 4.64
CA GLY A 78 -13.10 -11.47 4.23
C GLY A 78 -13.02 -10.02 3.76
N PHE A 79 -11.81 -9.46 3.55
CA PHE A 79 -11.70 -8.10 3.02
C PHE A 79 -12.25 -8.01 1.59
N GLY A 80 -13.17 -7.06 1.38
CA GLY A 80 -13.63 -6.71 0.05
C GLY A 80 -12.55 -5.97 -0.75
N LEU A 81 -12.47 -6.22 -2.05
CA LEU A 81 -11.57 -5.51 -2.96
C LEU A 81 -11.66 -3.97 -2.84
N PRO A 82 -12.85 -3.34 -2.68
CA PRO A 82 -12.93 -1.89 -2.48
C PRO A 82 -12.14 -1.41 -1.25
N ASP A 83 -12.20 -2.14 -0.13
CA ASP A 83 -11.52 -1.76 1.11
C ASP A 83 -10.01 -1.95 0.99
N ILE A 84 -9.58 -3.00 0.29
CA ILE A 84 -8.18 -3.25 -0.03
C ILE A 84 -7.61 -2.10 -0.87
N ILE A 85 -8.29 -1.70 -1.94
CA ILE A 85 -7.87 -0.59 -2.81
C ILE A 85 -7.86 0.73 -2.05
N ARG A 86 -8.88 1.00 -1.23
CA ARG A 86 -8.91 2.20 -0.36
C ARG A 86 -7.73 2.25 0.59
N THR A 87 -7.35 1.11 1.16
CA THR A 87 -6.19 1.02 2.06
C THR A 87 -4.89 1.38 1.34
N ALA A 88 -4.68 0.86 0.12
CA ALA A 88 -3.48 1.15 -0.67
C ALA A 88 -3.41 2.61 -1.15
N THR A 89 -4.55 3.16 -1.58
CA THR A 89 -4.64 4.57 -2.00
C THR A 89 -4.43 5.53 -0.83
N ALA A 90 -4.98 5.22 0.35
CA ALA A 90 -4.75 5.98 1.58
C ALA A 90 -3.26 5.98 1.99
N PHE A 91 -2.52 4.89 1.75
CA PHE A 91 -1.09 4.83 2.03
C PHE A 91 -0.29 5.81 1.13
N ARG A 92 -0.60 5.85 -0.17
CA ARG A 92 -0.02 6.83 -1.10
C ARG A 92 -0.32 8.26 -0.64
N GLU A 93 -1.58 8.53 -0.31
CA GLU A 93 -2.00 9.86 0.16
C GLU A 93 -1.26 10.28 1.44
N ALA A 94 -1.07 9.37 2.39
CA ALA A 94 -0.32 9.62 3.60
C ALA A 94 1.13 10.02 3.30
N MET A 95 1.82 9.31 2.41
CA MET A 95 3.18 9.64 1.96
C MET A 95 3.26 11.02 1.30
N GLN A 96 2.32 11.32 0.39
CA GLN A 96 2.25 12.60 -0.31
C GLN A 96 1.98 13.77 0.65
N GLN A 97 1.06 13.60 1.59
CA GLN A 97 0.75 14.62 2.59
C GLN A 97 1.93 14.87 3.54
N THR A 98 2.61 13.81 3.99
CA THR A 98 3.84 13.96 4.79
C THR A 98 4.89 14.72 3.99
N LEU A 99 5.10 14.37 2.72
CA LEU A 99 6.04 15.11 1.87
C LEU A 99 5.68 16.59 1.76
N LEU A 100 4.41 16.94 1.49
CA LEU A 100 3.96 18.34 1.38
C LEU A 100 4.17 19.13 2.67
N ASN A 101 3.79 18.55 3.82
CA ASN A 101 3.85 19.28 5.08
C ASN A 101 5.26 19.66 5.47
N HIS A 102 6.23 18.79 5.17
CA HIS A 102 7.63 19.06 5.45
C HIS A 102 8.30 19.88 4.33
N TYR A 103 7.74 19.89 3.11
CA TYR A 103 8.17 20.77 2.02
C TYR A 103 7.77 22.23 2.23
N CYS A 104 6.55 22.49 2.74
CA CYS A 104 6.05 23.85 3.01
C CYS A 104 6.84 24.62 4.10
N SER A 105 7.83 24.00 4.74
CA SER A 105 8.66 24.57 5.81
C SER A 105 10.03 25.11 5.37
N GLY A 106 10.40 25.10 4.08
CA GLY A 106 11.72 25.60 3.65
C GLY A 106 11.83 26.12 2.21
N ASP A 107 12.90 26.89 1.94
CA ASP A 107 13.35 27.28 0.59
C ASP A 107 13.70 26.02 -0.20
N SER A 108 12.81 25.55 -1.06
CA SER A 108 12.97 24.25 -1.71
C SER A 108 12.51 24.26 -3.18
N ASP A 109 13.17 23.40 -3.97
CA ASP A 109 13.05 23.29 -5.43
C ASP A 109 11.74 22.60 -5.82
N GLY A 110 10.91 23.29 -6.60
CA GLY A 110 9.59 22.81 -7.04
C GLY A 110 9.67 21.60 -7.96
N GLU A 111 10.74 21.47 -8.73
CA GLU A 111 10.93 20.37 -9.67
C GLU A 111 11.17 19.05 -8.94
N ALA A 112 12.03 19.06 -7.91
CA ALA A 112 12.29 17.89 -7.07
C ALA A 112 11.03 17.40 -6.33
N LEU A 113 10.14 18.31 -5.91
CA LEU A 113 8.86 17.93 -5.31
C LEU A 113 7.95 17.24 -6.32
N LEU A 114 7.81 17.80 -7.52
CA LEU A 114 6.98 17.23 -8.58
C LEU A 114 7.48 15.84 -8.99
N GLU A 115 8.79 15.64 -9.07
CA GLU A 115 9.41 14.34 -9.34
C GLU A 115 9.06 13.33 -8.24
N CYS A 116 9.22 13.70 -6.96
CA CYS A 116 8.83 12.84 -5.85
C CYS A 116 7.34 12.49 -5.87
N PHE A 117 6.47 13.42 -6.26
CA PHE A 117 5.03 13.18 -6.42
C PHE A 117 4.73 12.19 -7.55
N ALA A 118 5.43 12.31 -8.68
CA ALA A 118 5.32 11.37 -9.80
C ALA A 118 5.75 9.96 -9.38
N LEU A 119 6.88 9.84 -8.68
CA LEU A 119 7.35 8.56 -8.15
C LEU A 119 6.35 7.95 -7.15
N LEU A 120 5.82 8.73 -6.21
CA LEU A 120 4.79 8.24 -5.28
C LEU A 120 3.50 7.81 -6.00
N THR A 121 3.18 8.43 -7.14
CA THR A 121 2.05 8.02 -7.97
C THR A 121 2.29 6.65 -8.59
N SER A 122 3.44 6.46 -9.26
CA SER A 122 3.85 5.18 -9.83
C SER A 122 3.91 4.07 -8.79
N LEU A 123 4.38 4.38 -7.58
CA LEU A 123 4.38 3.46 -6.45
C LEU A 123 2.95 3.05 -6.05
N GLY A 124 2.04 4.02 -5.92
CA GLY A 124 0.65 3.73 -5.58
C GLY A 124 -0.05 2.88 -6.64
N ASP A 125 0.22 3.12 -7.92
CA ASP A 125 -0.32 2.31 -9.01
C ASP A 125 0.21 0.88 -8.94
N ALA A 126 1.52 0.69 -8.73
CA ALA A 126 2.11 -0.64 -8.53
C ALA A 126 1.57 -1.35 -7.29
N MET A 127 1.30 -0.63 -6.20
CA MET A 127 0.63 -1.20 -5.04
C MET A 127 -0.76 -1.71 -5.42
N VAL A 128 -1.61 -0.87 -6.03
CA VAL A 128 -2.98 -1.24 -6.42
C VAL A 128 -2.98 -2.42 -7.41
N GLU A 129 -2.06 -2.45 -8.38
CA GLU A 129 -1.89 -3.60 -9.28
C GLU A 129 -1.65 -4.90 -8.51
N GLY A 130 -0.73 -4.87 -7.53
CA GLY A 130 -0.44 -6.01 -6.67
C GLY A 130 -1.65 -6.42 -5.83
N GLU A 131 -2.32 -5.45 -5.20
CA GLU A 131 -3.52 -5.68 -4.39
C GLU A 131 -4.64 -6.38 -5.18
N VAL A 132 -4.90 -5.91 -6.40
CA VAL A 132 -5.91 -6.49 -7.29
C VAL A 132 -5.50 -7.91 -7.69
N ALA A 133 -4.24 -8.12 -8.03
CA ALA A 133 -3.73 -9.43 -8.42
C ALA A 133 -3.90 -10.46 -7.30
N GLY A 134 -3.46 -10.16 -6.08
CA GLY A 134 -3.54 -11.12 -4.98
C GLY A 134 -4.96 -11.38 -4.49
N PHE A 135 -5.86 -10.39 -4.56
CA PHE A 135 -7.29 -10.60 -4.30
C PHE A 135 -7.89 -11.63 -5.27
N PHE A 136 -7.67 -11.47 -6.58
CA PHE A 136 -8.21 -12.40 -7.57
C PHE A 136 -7.50 -13.76 -7.59
N VAL A 137 -6.25 -13.84 -7.16
CA VAL A 137 -5.59 -15.14 -6.92
C VAL A 137 -6.35 -15.90 -5.84
N PHE A 138 -6.70 -15.26 -4.72
CA PHE A 138 -7.50 -15.89 -3.68
C PHE A 138 -8.89 -16.31 -4.16
N SER A 139 -9.61 -15.44 -4.89
CA SER A 139 -10.95 -15.78 -5.39
C SER A 139 -10.96 -17.04 -6.25
N LYS A 140 -9.94 -17.24 -7.10
CA LYS A 140 -9.81 -18.47 -7.91
C LYS A 140 -9.61 -19.73 -7.06
N PHE A 141 -8.84 -19.64 -5.98
CA PHE A 141 -8.69 -20.79 -5.06
C PHE A 141 -10.00 -21.11 -4.33
N GLY A 142 -10.83 -20.10 -4.02
CA GLY A 142 -12.14 -20.30 -3.40
C GLY A 142 -13.14 -21.01 -4.32
N ASP A 143 -13.17 -20.63 -5.59
CA ASP A 143 -14.06 -21.24 -6.60
C ASP A 143 -13.70 -22.71 -6.86
N ASP A 144 -12.41 -23.05 -6.91
CA ASP A 144 -11.94 -24.44 -7.12
C ASP A 144 -12.30 -25.37 -5.95
N ASP A 145 -12.32 -24.86 -4.71
CA ASP A 145 -12.70 -25.63 -3.52
C ASP A 145 -14.24 -25.83 -3.42
N GLU A 146 -15.04 -24.86 -3.88
CA GLU A 146 -16.50 -25.00 -3.98
C GLU A 146 -16.91 -26.00 -5.08
N GLU A 147 -16.27 -25.98 -6.25
CA GLU A 147 -16.53 -26.97 -7.32
C GLU A 147 -16.19 -28.41 -6.87
N MET A 148 -15.18 -28.60 -6.02
CA MET A 148 -14.89 -29.91 -5.44
C MET A 148 -15.89 -30.35 -4.35
N ALA A 149 -16.48 -29.41 -3.61
CA ALA A 149 -17.45 -29.71 -2.57
C ALA A 149 -18.83 -30.07 -3.14
N GLU A 150 -19.22 -29.54 -4.31
CA GLU A 150 -20.46 -29.91 -4.99
C GLU A 150 -20.37 -31.23 -5.79
N ALA A 151 -19.17 -31.76 -6.01
CA ALA A 151 -18.92 -32.99 -6.76
C ALA A 151 -18.91 -34.28 -5.90
N VAL A 152 -19.21 -34.20 -4.60
CA VAL A 152 -19.26 -35.33 -3.64
C VAL A 152 -20.68 -35.56 -3.12
#